data_AF-A0A1Q5RH18-F1
#
_entry.id   AF-A0A1Q5RH18-F1
#
_cell.length_a   1.000
_cell.length_b   1.000
_cell.length_c   1.000
_cell.angle_alpha   90.00
_cell.angle_beta   90.00
_cell.angle_gamma   90.00
#
_symmetry.space_group_name_H-M   'P 1'
#
loop_
_entity.id
_entity.type
_entity.pdbx_description
1 polymer ?
#
loop_
_entity_poly.entity_id
_entity_poly.type
_entity_poly.pdbx_seq_one_letter_code
_entity_poly.pdbx_strand_id
1 'polypeptide(L)'
;MLVSVSPVLSKGSVGNKHDPLDHSHVDNLPLDVRQYVAGICKGTPVAQHDFATYSPQEKRWRINLEYLQCGVIGEYRRGNQCLDVDFVAEGAHFRLVRKTYAACGF
;
A
#
# COMPACT_ATOMS: atom_id res chain seq x y z
N MET A 1 42.27 12.01 11.36
CA MET A 1 40.85 12.43 11.46
C MET A 1 40.00 11.25 10.98
N LEU A 2 39.50 10.43 11.90
CA LEU A 2 38.56 9.33 11.57
C LEU A 2 37.15 9.87 11.73
N VAL A 3 36.41 9.96 10.63
CA VAL A 3 34.98 10.35 10.65
C VAL A 3 34.18 9.10 11.00
N SER A 4 33.76 9.00 12.26
CA SER A 4 32.83 7.98 12.72
C SER A 4 31.47 8.22 12.07
N VAL A 5 31.08 7.37 11.13
CA VAL A 5 29.73 7.36 10.58
C VAL A 5 28.87 6.55 11.53
N SER A 6 28.04 7.22 12.33
CA SER A 6 27.03 6.56 13.15
C SER A 6 26.06 5.82 12.22
N PRO A 7 25.81 4.51 12.39
CA PRO A 7 24.69 3.88 11.71
C PRO A 7 23.42 4.50 12.29
N VAL A 8 22.69 5.26 11.47
CA VAL A 8 21.27 5.49 11.74
C VAL A 8 20.61 4.13 11.58
N LEU A 9 20.50 3.42 12.71
CA LEU A 9 19.66 2.25 12.83
C LEU A 9 18.22 2.74 12.75
N SER A 10 17.71 2.89 11.52
CA SER A 10 16.28 2.97 11.30
C SER A 10 15.70 1.71 11.90
N LYS A 11 15.04 1.88 13.05
CA LYS A 11 14.32 0.86 13.79
C LYS A 11 13.15 0.41 12.89
N GLY A 12 13.44 -0.45 11.93
CA GLY A 12 12.42 -1.21 11.24
C GLY A 12 11.69 -2.00 12.31
N SER A 13 10.41 -1.69 12.51
CA SER A 13 9.55 -2.51 13.34
C SER A 13 9.71 -3.94 12.87
N VAL A 14 10.17 -4.81 13.77
CA VAL A 14 9.95 -6.24 13.67
C VAL A 14 8.43 -6.41 13.83
N GLY A 15 7.73 -6.29 12.71
CA GLY A 15 6.30 -6.53 12.59
C GLY A 15 6.05 -8.01 12.83
N ASN A 16 5.65 -8.30 14.07
CA ASN A 16 4.98 -9.51 14.52
C ASN A 16 4.22 -10.26 13.41
N LYS A 17 4.38 -11.59 13.39
CA LYS A 17 3.42 -12.61 12.89
C LYS A 17 2.54 -12.15 11.72
N HIS A 18 2.83 -12.65 10.51
CA HIS A 18 2.00 -12.53 9.30
C HIS A 18 0.54 -12.19 9.64
N ASP A 19 0.20 -10.91 9.51
CA ASP A 19 -1.17 -10.45 9.68
C ASP A 19 -2.03 -11.24 8.68
N PRO A 20 -3.13 -11.89 9.12
CA PRO A 20 -3.95 -12.67 8.22
C PRO A 20 -4.39 -11.86 7.00
N LEU A 21 -4.24 -12.46 5.82
CA LEU A 21 -4.86 -11.97 4.62
C LEU A 21 -6.38 -12.07 4.76
N ASP A 22 -7.09 -10.96 4.53
CA ASP A 22 -8.55 -10.89 4.62
C ASP A 22 -9.12 -10.03 3.49
N HIS A 23 -10.29 -10.42 2.98
CA HIS A 23 -11.08 -9.64 2.03
C HIS A 23 -11.64 -8.36 2.66
N SER A 24 -11.90 -8.38 3.97
CA SER A 24 -12.49 -7.25 4.70
C SER A 24 -11.62 -5.98 4.63
N HIS A 25 -10.30 -6.11 4.50
CA HIS A 25 -9.38 -4.99 4.30
C HIS A 25 -9.58 -4.26 2.96
N VAL A 26 -10.13 -4.95 1.96
CA VAL A 26 -10.50 -4.35 0.66
C VAL A 26 -11.95 -3.91 0.68
N ASP A 27 -12.86 -4.72 1.22
CA ASP A 27 -14.30 -4.45 1.22
C ASP A 27 -14.69 -3.18 1.97
N ASN A 28 -13.92 -2.79 2.99
CA ASN A 28 -14.15 -1.59 3.79
C ASN A 28 -13.64 -0.29 3.13
N LEU A 29 -12.98 -0.36 1.98
CA LEU A 29 -12.46 0.82 1.28
C LEU A 29 -13.58 1.62 0.58
N PRO A 30 -13.36 2.92 0.29
CA PRO A 30 -14.25 3.69 -0.57
C PRO A 30 -14.44 3.03 -1.93
N LEU A 31 -15.62 3.23 -2.54
CA LEU A 31 -16.00 2.58 -3.80
C LEU A 31 -14.95 2.77 -4.90
N ASP A 32 -14.45 3.99 -5.10
CA ASP A 32 -13.47 4.29 -6.15
C ASP A 32 -12.15 3.53 -5.94
N VAL A 33 -11.72 3.38 -4.68
CA VAL A 33 -10.51 2.64 -4.32
C VAL A 33 -10.72 1.14 -4.53
N ARG A 34 -11.88 0.59 -4.15
CA ARG A 34 -12.23 -0.82 -4.42
C ARG A 34 -12.26 -1.13 -5.90
N GLN A 35 -12.83 -0.23 -6.71
CA GLN A 35 -12.87 -0.37 -8.16
C GLN A 35 -11.47 -0.35 -8.78
N TYR A 36 -10.57 0.49 -8.25
CA TYR A 36 -9.17 0.47 -8.68
C TYR A 36 -8.48 -0.86 -8.37
N VAL A 37 -8.67 -1.40 -7.16
CA VAL A 37 -8.14 -2.73 -6.77
C VAL A 37 -8.72 -3.84 -7.64
N ALA A 38 -10.03 -3.81 -7.89
CA ALA A 38 -10.69 -4.77 -8.78
C ALA A 38 -10.17 -4.70 -10.22
N GLY A 39 -9.83 -3.50 -10.72
CA GLY A 39 -9.23 -3.32 -12.04
C GLY A 39 -7.78 -3.83 -12.14
N ILE A 40 -7.09 -3.95 -11.01
CA ILE A 40 -5.77 -4.59 -10.93
C ILE A 40 -5.92 -6.12 -10.91
N CYS A 41 -6.88 -6.62 -10.14
CA CYS A 41 -6.94 -8.04 -9.79
C CYS A 41 -7.57 -8.93 -10.86
N LYS A 42 -6.97 -10.09 -11.13
CA LYS A 42 -7.54 -11.16 -11.97
C LYS A 42 -8.31 -12.22 -11.15
N GLY A 43 -8.35 -12.08 -9.83
CA GLY A 43 -9.06 -12.95 -8.90
C GLY A 43 -9.54 -12.19 -7.67
N THR A 44 -10.12 -12.88 -6.70
CA THR A 44 -10.68 -12.24 -5.49
C THR A 44 -9.56 -11.59 -4.66
N PRO A 45 -9.62 -10.27 -4.39
CA PRO A 45 -8.57 -9.59 -3.66
C PRO A 45 -8.62 -9.90 -2.16
N VAL A 46 -7.51 -10.36 -1.60
CA VAL A 46 -7.24 -10.36 -0.14
C VAL A 46 -6.04 -9.47 0.14
N ALA A 47 -6.02 -8.83 1.31
CA ALA A 47 -4.93 -7.95 1.68
C ALA A 47 -4.55 -8.11 3.15
N GLN A 48 -3.33 -7.71 3.52
CA GLN A 48 -2.97 -7.53 4.93
C GLN A 48 -3.55 -6.21 5.46
N HIS A 49 -3.59 -6.02 6.78
CA HIS A 49 -4.10 -4.80 7.40
C HIS A 49 -3.45 -3.51 6.88
N ASP A 50 -2.12 -3.51 6.76
CA ASP A 50 -1.33 -2.33 6.36
C ASP A 50 -1.41 -2.01 4.86
N PHE A 51 -2.18 -2.78 4.08
CA PHE A 51 -2.41 -2.53 2.66
C PHE A 51 -2.95 -1.12 2.36
N ALA A 52 -3.75 -0.56 3.26
CA ALA A 52 -4.39 0.73 3.06
C ALA A 52 -4.32 1.59 4.32
N THR A 53 -3.80 2.81 4.20
CA THR A 53 -3.75 3.79 5.28
C THR A 53 -4.54 5.04 4.90
N TYR A 54 -5.41 5.50 5.80
CA TYR A 54 -6.13 6.77 5.65
C TYR A 54 -5.47 7.89 6.48
N SER A 55 -5.14 9.00 5.85
CA SER A 55 -4.74 10.26 6.50
C SER A 55 -5.96 11.18 6.60
N PRO A 56 -6.50 11.43 7.81
CA PRO A 56 -7.66 12.31 7.99
C PRO A 56 -7.38 13.77 7.64
N GLN A 57 -6.14 14.24 7.88
CA GLN A 57 -5.75 15.63 7.63
C GLN A 57 -5.77 15.96 6.14
N GLU A 58 -5.25 15.04 5.33
CA GLU A 58 -5.18 15.20 3.88
C GLU A 58 -6.39 14.62 3.16
N LYS A 59 -7.31 13.98 3.91
CA LYS A 59 -8.40 13.16 3.39
C LYS A 59 -7.91 12.23 2.27
N ARG A 60 -6.79 11.55 2.55
CA ARG A 60 -6.03 10.76 1.58
C ARG A 60 -5.99 9.30 1.98
N TRP A 61 -6.28 8.41 1.04
CA TRP A 61 -5.92 7.00 1.13
C TRP A 61 -4.58 6.78 0.44
N ARG A 62 -3.68 6.07 1.11
CA ARG A 62 -2.49 5.47 0.52
C ARG A 62 -2.69 3.97 0.47
N ILE A 63 -2.40 3.38 -0.69
CA ILE A 63 -2.55 1.95 -0.95
C ILE A 63 -1.19 1.38 -1.37
N ASN A 64 -0.76 0.36 -0.64
CA ASN A 64 0.52 -0.32 -0.77
C ASN A 64 0.31 -1.68 -1.47
N LEU A 65 0.48 -1.73 -2.79
CA LEU A 65 0.08 -2.91 -3.57
C LEU A 65 0.88 -4.18 -3.24
N GLU A 66 2.01 -4.07 -2.55
CA GLU A 66 2.80 -5.20 -2.09
C GLU A 66 2.11 -6.08 -1.03
N TYR A 67 1.13 -5.53 -0.30
CA TYR A 67 0.34 -6.25 0.71
C TYR A 67 -0.95 -6.84 0.14
N LEU A 68 -1.25 -6.61 -1.14
CA LEU A 68 -2.39 -7.19 -1.85
C LEU A 68 -2.03 -8.55 -2.43
N GLN A 69 -2.97 -9.49 -2.45
CA GLN A 69 -2.84 -10.74 -3.19
C GLN A 69 -4.09 -11.00 -4.04
N CYS A 70 -3.88 -11.11 -5.35
CA CYS A 70 -4.95 -11.41 -6.31
C CYS A 70 -4.44 -11.89 -7.68
N GLY A 71 -3.29 -12.58 -7.69
CA GLY A 71 -2.77 -13.30 -8.87
C GLY A 71 -1.89 -12.52 -9.86
N VAL A 72 -1.72 -11.19 -9.74
CA VAL A 72 -0.94 -10.37 -10.71
C VAL A 72 0.02 -9.33 -10.10
N ILE A 73 0.36 -9.46 -8.83
CA ILE A 73 1.15 -8.45 -8.10
C ILE A 73 2.55 -8.24 -8.71
N GLY A 74 3.10 -9.23 -9.43
CA GLY A 74 4.40 -9.13 -10.09
C GLY A 74 4.50 -7.97 -11.09
N GLU A 75 3.41 -7.59 -11.74
CA GLU A 75 3.38 -6.47 -12.72
C GLU A 75 3.54 -5.09 -12.04
N TYR A 76 3.33 -5.02 -10.72
CA TYR A 76 3.36 -3.80 -9.91
C TYR A 76 4.65 -3.66 -9.10
N ARG A 77 5.70 -4.41 -9.47
CA ARG A 77 7.04 -4.32 -8.88
C ARG A 77 8.09 -3.92 -9.92
N ARG A 78 9.11 -3.18 -9.47
CA ARG A 78 10.31 -2.78 -10.25
C ARG A 78 11.54 -3.03 -9.40
N GLY A 79 12.19 -4.17 -9.60
CA GLY A 79 13.30 -4.58 -8.72
C GLY A 79 12.84 -4.69 -7.26
N ASN A 80 13.45 -3.91 -6.38
CA ASN A 80 13.08 -3.81 -4.96
C ASN A 80 12.02 -2.71 -4.68
N GLN A 81 11.40 -2.16 -5.72
CA GLN A 81 10.37 -1.14 -5.59
C GLN A 81 8.97 -1.71 -5.85
N CYS A 82 8.00 -1.24 -5.09
CA CYS A 82 6.60 -1.60 -5.17
C CYS A 82 5.77 -0.35 -5.51
N LEU A 83 4.68 -0.54 -6.23
CA LEU A 83 3.80 0.57 -6.60
C LEU A 83 2.90 0.96 -5.43
N ASP A 84 3.08 2.20 -4.96
CA ASP A 84 2.14 2.89 -4.10
C ASP A 84 1.19 3.75 -4.93
N VAL A 85 -0.06 3.83 -4.51
CA VAL A 85 -1.02 4.77 -5.07
C VAL A 85 -1.72 5.59 -4.00
N ASP A 86 -1.91 6.88 -4.29
CA ASP A 86 -2.59 7.79 -3.37
C ASP A 86 -3.91 8.28 -4.01
N PHE A 87 -4.98 8.28 -3.23
CA PHE A 87 -6.28 8.84 -3.57
C PHE A 87 -6.64 9.99 -2.62
N VAL A 88 -7.21 11.07 -3.11
CA VAL A 88 -7.73 12.17 -2.26
C VAL A 88 -9.23 12.34 -2.45
N ALA A 89 -9.91 12.78 -1.40
CA ALA A 89 -11.33 13.06 -1.46
C ALA A 89 -11.64 14.20 -2.46
N GLU A 90 -12.67 13.98 -3.29
CA GLU A 90 -13.25 14.92 -4.24
C GLU A 90 -14.78 14.81 -4.12
N GLY A 91 -15.35 15.64 -3.24
CA GLY A 91 -16.76 15.53 -2.86
C GLY A 91 -17.04 14.20 -2.14
N ALA A 92 -17.94 13.40 -2.70
CA ALA A 92 -18.28 12.06 -2.20
C ALA A 92 -17.36 10.95 -2.76
N HIS A 93 -16.46 11.29 -3.68
CA HIS A 93 -15.58 10.35 -4.37
C HIS A 93 -14.14 10.46 -3.89
N PHE A 94 -13.31 9.49 -4.27
CA PHE A 94 -11.87 9.52 -4.10
C PHE A 94 -11.19 9.42 -5.46
N ARG A 95 -10.38 10.42 -5.81
CA ARG A 95 -9.67 10.47 -7.09
C ARG A 95 -8.21 10.04 -6.91
N LEU A 96 -7.70 9.27 -7.86
CA LEU A 96 -6.29 8.90 -7.92
C LEU A 96 -5.42 10.14 -8.23
N VAL A 97 -4.45 10.44 -7.37
CA VAL A 97 -3.55 11.61 -7.54
C VAL A 97 -2.08 11.25 -7.64
N ARG A 98 -1.70 10.04 -7.25
CA ARG A 98 -0.31 9.60 -7.34
C ARG A 98 -0.21 8.11 -7.65
N LYS A 99 0.77 7.79 -8.50
CA LYS A 99 1.34 6.46 -8.70
C LYS A 99 2.85 6.61 -8.53
N THR A 100 3.45 5.93 -7.57
CA THR A 100 4.90 6.04 -7.34
C THR A 100 5.49 4.69 -6.99
N TYR A 101 6.66 4.40 -7.54
CA TYR A 101 7.45 3.25 -7.10
C TYR A 101 8.33 3.68 -5.94
N ALA A 102 8.14 3.07 -4.79
CA ALA A 102 8.92 3.28 -3.58
C ALA A 102 9.58 1.95 -3.18
N ALA A 103 10.61 2.00 -2.32
CA ALA A 103 11.18 0.76 -1.79
C ALA A 103 10.08 -0.07 -1.13
N CYS A 104 9.98 -1.35 -1.50
CA CYS A 104 9.03 -2.26 -0.85
C CYS A 104 9.33 -2.32 0.65
N GLY A 105 8.29 -2.34 1.48
CA GLY A 105 8.42 -2.33 2.95
C GLY A 105 8.81 -3.66 3.60
N PHE A 106 9.31 -4.63 2.83
CA PHE A 106 9.64 -5.98 3.30
C PHE A 106 11.04 -6.43 2.89
#